data_AF-A0A7V9P8A3-F1
#
_entry.id   AF-A0A7V9P8A3-F1
#
_cell.length_a   1.000
_cell.length_b   1.000
_cell.length_c   1.000
_cell.angle_alpha   90.00
_cell.angle_beta   90.00
_cell.angle_gamma   90.00
#
_symmetry.space_group_name_H-M   'P 1'
#
loop_
_entity.id
_entity.type
_entity.pdbx_description
1 polymer ?
#
loop_
_entity_poly.entity_id
_entity_poly.type
_entity_poly.pdbx_seq_one_letter_code
_entity_poly.pdbx_strand_id
1 'polypeptide(L)'
;MAKETKIKKITSKIKAVESIEPATVAEAKQLENSYWQMTEDEALLRSPELHDEFKASDSWRVFRIMGEFVGGFDSLATITRGVSVFGSARTQDDDPNYIAARETGKLLAEAGFEIITGGGPGIMEAANRGAFEAGKVSVGCNIELPFEQSANPFQTKSLTFKYFFVRKTMFIKYSNAYVIFPGGFGTMDEIFEALTLIQTRKIRNFPVVLFGSQYWKGLVSWMTSTMLHEKNINAEDLRLMHLTDSPKDAVDFIVKTFEEDKENGKLKTENGK
;
A
#
# COMPACT_ATOMS: atom_id res chain seq x y z
N MET A 1 -50.17 68.54 -41.25
CA MET A 1 -50.73 67.66 -40.20
C MET A 1 -50.60 66.15 -40.52
N ALA A 2 -49.46 65.68 -41.06
CA ALA A 2 -49.28 64.25 -41.39
C ALA A 2 -47.96 63.63 -40.88
N LYS A 3 -47.10 64.40 -40.19
CA LYS A 3 -45.83 63.92 -39.62
C LYS A 3 -45.92 63.56 -38.12
N GLU A 4 -46.84 64.16 -37.35
CA GLU A 4 -47.02 63.83 -35.93
C GLU A 4 -47.74 62.49 -35.68
N THR A 5 -48.61 62.07 -36.59
CA THR A 5 -49.36 60.80 -36.48
C THR A 5 -48.48 59.58 -36.69
N LYS A 6 -47.35 59.71 -37.41
CA LYS A 6 -46.41 58.61 -37.66
C LYS A 6 -45.43 58.40 -36.50
N ILE A 7 -45.06 59.48 -35.79
CA ILE A 7 -44.16 59.43 -34.63
C ILE A 7 -44.88 58.80 -33.42
N LYS A 8 -46.17 59.12 -33.19
CA LYS A 8 -46.98 58.48 -32.13
C LYS A 8 -47.22 56.97 -32.36
N LYS A 9 -47.29 56.53 -33.62
CA LYS A 9 -47.45 55.09 -33.97
C LYS A 9 -46.16 54.28 -33.83
N ILE A 10 -45.00 54.95 -33.89
CA ILE A 10 -43.69 54.31 -33.65
C ILE A 10 -43.39 54.27 -32.14
N THR A 11 -43.79 55.29 -31.38
CA THR A 11 -43.65 55.29 -29.90
C THR A 11 -44.67 54.40 -29.18
N SER A 12 -45.82 54.08 -29.79
CA SER A 12 -46.77 53.11 -29.22
C SER A 12 -46.40 51.64 -29.46
N LYS A 13 -45.40 51.35 -30.32
CA LYS A 13 -44.89 49.99 -30.55
C LYS A 13 -43.67 49.64 -29.68
N ILE A 14 -43.19 50.58 -28.87
CA ILE A 14 -42.06 50.37 -27.93
C ILE A 14 -42.58 50.04 -26.51
N LYS A 15 -43.90 50.10 -26.26
CA LYS A 15 -44.54 49.63 -25.03
C LYS A 15 -45.38 48.38 -25.30
N ALA A 16 -44.71 47.23 -25.34
CA ALA A 16 -45.24 45.89 -25.00
C ALA A 16 -44.22 44.84 -25.46
N VAL A 17 -42.98 44.96 -25.00
CA VAL A 17 -42.25 43.74 -24.65
C VAL A 17 -42.29 43.79 -23.14
N GLU A 18 -43.31 43.18 -22.54
CA GLU A 18 -43.19 42.80 -21.14
C GLU A 18 -41.90 41.98 -21.08
N SER A 19 -40.87 42.54 -20.46
CA SER A 19 -39.72 41.76 -20.02
C SER A 19 -40.29 40.78 -19.02
N ILE A 20 -40.61 39.58 -19.49
CA ILE A 20 -40.96 38.46 -18.64
C ILE A 20 -39.68 38.17 -17.86
N GLU A 21 -39.51 38.84 -16.72
CA GLU A 21 -38.47 38.47 -15.78
C GLU A 21 -38.80 37.04 -15.34
N PRO A 22 -37.90 36.07 -15.60
CA PRO A 22 -38.18 34.68 -15.29
C PRO A 22 -38.37 34.56 -13.78
N ALA A 23 -39.49 33.98 -13.36
CA ALA A 23 -39.82 33.81 -11.94
C ALA A 23 -38.92 32.74 -11.29
N THR A 24 -38.32 31.87 -12.11
CA THR A 24 -37.42 30.81 -11.67
C THR A 24 -36.17 30.73 -12.54
N VAL A 25 -35.07 30.21 -11.96
CA VAL A 25 -33.82 29.95 -12.70
C VAL A 25 -34.04 28.99 -13.88
N ALA A 26 -35.00 28.06 -13.77
CA ALA A 26 -35.35 27.13 -14.85
C ALA A 26 -36.00 27.84 -16.05
N GLU A 27 -36.87 28.82 -15.80
CA GLU A 27 -37.49 29.64 -16.85
C GLU A 27 -36.46 30.59 -17.50
N ALA A 28 -35.51 31.11 -16.71
CA ALA A 28 -34.40 31.93 -17.21
C ALA A 28 -33.50 31.14 -18.17
N LYS A 29 -33.19 29.88 -17.82
CA LYS A 29 -32.37 28.97 -18.64
C LYS A 29 -32.98 28.69 -20.02
N GLN A 30 -34.32 28.67 -20.14
CA GLN A 30 -35.00 28.44 -21.42
C GLN A 30 -35.03 29.67 -22.35
N LEU A 31 -34.96 30.87 -21.77
CA LEU A 31 -35.03 32.14 -22.52
C LEU A 31 -33.66 32.55 -23.10
N GLU A 32 -32.55 32.13 -22.50
CA GLU A 32 -31.18 32.43 -22.93
C GLU A 32 -30.38 31.17 -23.26
N ASN A 33 -30.83 30.43 -24.27
CA ASN A 33 -30.15 29.20 -24.72
C ASN A 33 -28.67 29.37 -25.13
N SER A 34 -28.19 30.58 -25.43
CA SER A 34 -26.79 30.83 -25.78
C SER A 34 -25.88 31.18 -24.59
N TYR A 35 -26.45 31.63 -23.47
CA TYR A 35 -25.68 32.03 -22.28
C TYR A 35 -25.47 30.85 -21.33
N TRP A 36 -26.46 29.98 -21.21
CA TRP A 36 -26.44 28.82 -20.32
C TRP A 36 -25.89 27.57 -21.02
N GLN A 37 -24.60 27.57 -21.29
CA GLN A 37 -23.87 26.33 -21.61
C GLN A 37 -23.44 25.66 -20.31
N MET A 38 -23.62 24.33 -20.21
CA MET A 38 -23.14 23.57 -19.06
C MET A 38 -21.63 23.74 -18.97
N THR A 39 -21.16 24.31 -17.87
CA THR A 39 -19.73 24.44 -17.60
C THR A 39 -19.19 23.09 -17.11
N GLU A 40 -17.87 22.90 -17.22
CA GLU A 40 -17.23 21.71 -16.64
C GLU A 40 -17.46 21.63 -15.13
N ASP A 41 -17.52 22.78 -14.44
CA ASP A 41 -17.85 22.86 -13.01
C ASP A 41 -19.31 22.45 -12.72
N GLU A 42 -20.29 22.89 -13.53
CA GLU A 42 -21.68 22.46 -13.37
C GLU A 42 -21.82 20.94 -13.63
N ALA A 43 -21.04 20.39 -14.57
CA ALA A 43 -20.97 18.96 -14.85
C ALA A 43 -20.31 18.15 -13.72
N LEU A 44 -19.27 18.70 -13.07
CA LEU A 44 -18.58 18.11 -11.92
C LEU A 44 -19.43 18.14 -10.65
N LEU A 45 -20.12 19.26 -10.41
CA LEU A 45 -20.88 19.53 -9.18
C LEU A 45 -22.30 18.99 -9.23
N ARG A 46 -22.77 18.45 -10.37
CA ARG A 46 -24.06 17.77 -10.45
C ARG A 46 -24.09 16.55 -9.52
N SER A 47 -25.27 16.25 -8.99
CA SER A 47 -25.46 15.03 -8.20
C SER A 47 -25.28 13.79 -9.08
N PRO A 48 -24.61 12.72 -8.61
CA PRO A 48 -24.46 11.48 -9.36
C PRO A 48 -25.82 10.85 -9.68
N GLU A 49 -25.98 10.35 -10.90
CA GLU A 49 -27.18 9.64 -11.35
C GLU A 49 -27.00 8.12 -11.27
N LEU A 50 -28.11 7.37 -11.21
CA LEU A 50 -28.10 5.91 -11.02
C LEU A 50 -27.36 5.14 -12.13
N HIS A 51 -27.22 5.74 -13.32
CA HIS A 51 -26.55 5.14 -14.48
C HIS A 51 -25.11 5.61 -14.70
N ASP A 52 -24.53 6.37 -13.76
CA ASP A 52 -23.13 6.77 -13.85
C ASP A 52 -22.20 5.55 -13.60
N GLU A 53 -21.83 4.84 -14.68
CA GLU A 53 -20.96 3.65 -14.67
C GLU A 53 -19.50 3.93 -14.22
N PHE A 54 -19.19 5.20 -13.94
CA PHE A 54 -17.84 5.70 -13.74
C PHE A 54 -17.05 4.92 -12.67
N LYS A 55 -17.70 4.51 -11.57
CA LYS A 55 -17.04 3.80 -10.45
C LYS A 55 -16.52 2.40 -10.81
N ALA A 56 -17.01 1.79 -11.89
CA ALA A 56 -16.64 0.43 -12.29
C ALA A 56 -15.68 0.38 -13.49
N SER A 57 -15.53 1.49 -14.22
CA SER A 57 -14.63 1.60 -15.38
C SER A 57 -13.16 1.37 -15.01
N ASP A 58 -12.38 0.84 -15.96
CA ASP A 58 -10.92 0.67 -15.78
C ASP A 58 -10.20 2.02 -15.66
N SER A 59 -10.67 3.07 -16.35
CA SER A 59 -10.15 4.43 -16.19
C SER A 59 -10.26 4.91 -14.74
N TRP A 60 -11.40 4.70 -14.08
CA TRP A 60 -11.53 5.06 -12.67
C TRP A 60 -10.75 4.14 -11.73
N ARG A 61 -10.56 2.86 -12.09
CA ARG A 61 -9.65 1.97 -11.35
C ARG A 61 -8.22 2.50 -11.37
N VAL A 62 -7.72 3.03 -12.49
CA VAL A 62 -6.39 3.66 -12.57
C VAL A 62 -6.27 4.81 -11.56
N PHE A 63 -7.27 5.70 -11.48
CA PHE A 63 -7.25 6.80 -10.51
C PHE A 63 -7.26 6.29 -9.06
N ARG A 64 -8.04 5.26 -8.74
CA ARG A 64 -8.03 4.65 -7.39
C ARG A 64 -6.69 4.00 -7.05
N ILE A 65 -6.10 3.28 -8.00
CA ILE A 65 -4.77 2.65 -7.84
C ILE A 65 -3.71 3.72 -7.57
N MET A 66 -3.72 4.80 -8.37
CA MET A 66 -2.84 5.94 -8.18
C MET A 66 -3.05 6.61 -6.81
N GLY A 67 -4.30 6.77 -6.38
CA GLY A 67 -4.64 7.27 -5.05
C GLY A 67 -4.07 6.41 -3.92
N GLU A 68 -4.16 5.09 -4.01
CA GLU A 68 -3.56 4.18 -3.02
C GLU A 68 -2.02 4.24 -3.02
N PHE A 69 -1.38 4.40 -4.19
CA PHE A 69 0.06 4.63 -4.24
C PHE A 69 0.47 5.93 -3.56
N VAL A 70 -0.22 7.04 -3.85
CA VAL A 70 0.05 8.34 -3.23
C VAL A 70 -0.13 8.25 -1.72
N GLY A 71 -1.27 7.73 -1.25
CA GLY A 71 -1.54 7.59 0.19
C GLY A 71 -0.55 6.67 0.90
N GLY A 72 -0.17 5.55 0.27
CA GLY A 72 0.84 4.64 0.79
C GLY A 72 2.23 5.28 0.87
N PHE A 73 2.64 6.02 -0.18
CA PHE A 73 3.95 6.65 -0.21
C PHE A 73 4.09 7.78 0.81
N ASP A 74 3.05 8.60 0.97
CA ASP A 74 3.04 9.71 1.92
C ASP A 74 3.05 9.19 3.37
N SER A 75 2.16 8.25 3.69
CA SER A 75 2.01 7.71 5.04
C SER A 75 3.27 6.99 5.56
N LEU A 76 4.03 6.38 4.64
CA LEU A 76 5.25 5.62 4.92
C LEU A 76 6.54 6.40 4.62
N ALA A 77 6.46 7.67 4.21
CA ALA A 77 7.62 8.47 3.81
C ALA A 77 8.72 8.57 4.89
N THR A 78 8.35 8.45 6.17
CA THR A 78 9.27 8.51 7.31
C THR A 78 9.86 7.17 7.72
N ILE A 79 9.45 6.06 7.09
CA ILE A 79 9.95 4.72 7.41
C ILE A 79 11.25 4.50 6.64
N THR A 80 12.36 4.29 7.37
CA THR A 80 13.70 4.25 6.77
C THR A 80 14.51 3.01 7.13
N ARG A 81 14.10 2.30 8.18
CA ARG A 81 14.69 1.06 8.69
C ARG A 81 13.59 0.04 8.88
N GLY A 82 12.70 -0.09 7.89
CA GLY A 82 11.56 -1.00 8.00
C GLY A 82 11.99 -2.45 7.92
N VAL A 83 11.35 -3.31 8.72
CA VAL A 83 11.45 -4.77 8.58
C VAL A 83 10.05 -5.31 8.46
N SER A 84 9.75 -5.94 7.32
CA SER A 84 8.45 -6.59 7.15
C SER A 84 8.46 -7.98 7.76
N VAL A 85 7.45 -8.25 8.60
CA VAL A 85 7.26 -9.54 9.24
C VAL A 85 6.01 -10.21 8.69
N PHE A 86 6.16 -11.44 8.20
CA PHE A 86 5.09 -12.25 7.62
C PHE A 86 4.95 -13.58 8.35
N GLY A 87 3.74 -14.13 8.31
CA GLY A 87 3.43 -15.46 8.83
C GLY A 87 1.93 -15.72 8.85
N SER A 88 1.54 -16.84 9.46
CA SER A 88 0.15 -17.25 9.54
C SER A 88 -0.74 -16.25 10.30
N ALA A 89 -1.88 -15.91 9.70
CA ALA A 89 -2.96 -15.18 10.35
C ALA A 89 -3.79 -16.04 11.33
N ARG A 90 -3.48 -17.34 11.43
CA ARG A 90 -4.26 -18.34 12.20
C ARG A 90 -3.57 -18.77 13.50
N THR A 91 -2.30 -18.39 13.67
CA THR A 91 -1.52 -18.72 14.87
C THR A 91 -2.15 -18.07 16.10
N GLN A 92 -2.32 -18.84 17.18
CA GLN A 92 -2.87 -18.35 18.45
C GLN A 92 -1.77 -17.73 19.31
N ASP A 93 -2.15 -16.97 20.33
CA ASP A 93 -1.23 -16.20 21.17
C ASP A 93 -0.36 -17.05 22.13
N ASP A 94 -0.77 -18.28 22.40
CA ASP A 94 -0.04 -19.28 23.18
C ASP A 94 0.93 -20.14 22.32
N ASP A 95 0.86 -20.04 20.99
CA ASP A 95 1.75 -20.77 20.09
C ASP A 95 3.21 -20.27 20.24
N PRO A 96 4.21 -21.18 20.31
CA PRO A 96 5.62 -20.78 20.37
C PRO A 96 6.06 -19.82 19.27
N ASN A 97 5.50 -19.93 18.07
CA ASN A 97 5.80 -19.02 16.96
C ASN A 97 5.22 -17.62 17.19
N TYR A 98 4.07 -17.49 17.85
CA TYR A 98 3.52 -16.18 18.21
C TYR A 98 4.42 -15.51 19.24
N ILE A 99 4.81 -16.23 20.28
CA ILE A 99 5.71 -15.72 21.33
C ILE A 99 7.04 -15.29 20.70
N ALA A 100 7.61 -16.12 19.83
CA ALA A 100 8.83 -15.80 19.11
C ALA A 100 8.68 -14.58 18.18
N ALA A 101 7.56 -14.47 17.45
CA ALA A 101 7.30 -13.31 16.58
C ALA A 101 7.16 -12.00 17.36
N ARG A 102 6.52 -12.04 18.53
CA ARG A 102 6.43 -10.90 19.44
C ARG A 102 7.80 -10.51 19.97
N GLU A 103 8.62 -11.46 20.38
CA GLU A 103 9.98 -11.18 20.84
C GLU A 103 10.86 -10.63 19.71
N THR A 104 10.81 -11.22 18.51
CA THR A 104 11.54 -10.71 17.34
C THR A 104 11.13 -9.27 17.00
N GLY A 105 9.82 -8.97 17.00
CA GLY A 105 9.31 -7.62 16.75
C GLY A 105 9.80 -6.61 17.79
N LYS A 106 9.84 -7.00 19.07
CA LYS A 106 10.38 -6.18 20.16
C LYS A 106 11.88 -5.93 20.00
N LEU A 107 12.69 -6.97 19.77
CA LEU A 107 14.14 -6.85 19.64
C LEU A 107 14.56 -6.01 18.44
N LEU A 108 13.90 -6.18 17.29
CA LEU A 108 14.11 -5.34 16.11
C LEU A 108 13.78 -3.88 16.39
N ALA A 109 12.66 -3.63 17.08
CA ALA A 109 12.24 -2.29 17.46
C ALA A 109 13.25 -1.62 18.44
N GLU A 110 13.76 -2.36 19.41
CA GLU A 110 14.82 -1.91 20.33
C GLU A 110 16.14 -1.61 19.60
N ALA A 111 16.46 -2.36 18.54
CA ALA A 111 17.58 -2.09 17.63
C ALA A 111 17.35 -0.91 16.65
N GLY A 112 16.18 -0.26 16.76
CA GLY A 112 15.82 0.94 16.01
C GLY A 112 15.31 0.69 14.60
N PHE A 113 14.77 -0.50 14.33
CA PHE A 113 14.02 -0.80 13.12
C PHE A 113 12.52 -0.51 13.33
N GLU A 114 11.82 -0.16 12.27
CA GLU A 114 10.35 -0.03 12.29
C GLU A 114 9.71 -1.34 11.82
N ILE A 115 8.70 -1.85 12.54
CA ILE A 115 8.05 -3.10 12.15
C ILE A 115 6.90 -2.83 11.19
N ILE A 116 6.87 -3.55 10.07
CA ILE A 116 5.81 -3.51 9.07
C ILE A 116 5.18 -4.90 8.99
N THR A 117 3.85 -4.99 8.99
CA THR A 117 3.16 -6.27 8.81
C THR A 117 1.93 -6.10 7.93
N GLY A 118 1.26 -7.22 7.64
CA GLY A 118 -0.05 -7.19 7.00
C GLY A 118 -1.21 -6.72 7.88
N GLY A 119 -0.98 -6.38 9.14
CA GLY A 119 -1.95 -5.78 10.06
C GLY A 119 -3.05 -6.72 10.58
N GLY A 120 -3.10 -7.96 10.11
CA GLY A 120 -4.06 -8.96 10.60
C GLY A 120 -3.68 -9.60 11.95
N PRO A 121 -4.45 -10.63 12.37
CA PRO A 121 -4.17 -11.42 13.58
C PRO A 121 -2.97 -12.37 13.41
N GLY A 122 -2.69 -13.16 14.44
CA GLY A 122 -1.66 -14.19 14.43
C GLY A 122 -0.25 -13.62 14.45
N ILE A 123 0.66 -14.15 13.61
CA ILE A 123 2.06 -13.69 13.58
C ILE A 123 2.18 -12.19 13.32
N MET A 124 1.33 -11.64 12.44
CA MET A 124 1.35 -10.21 12.12
C MET A 124 1.04 -9.37 13.35
N GLU A 125 0.02 -9.75 14.12
CA GLU A 125 -0.30 -9.12 15.39
C GLU A 125 0.84 -9.28 16.39
N ALA A 126 1.42 -10.47 16.54
CA ALA A 126 2.51 -10.71 17.46
C ALA A 126 3.69 -9.77 17.21
N ALA A 127 4.13 -9.66 15.96
CA ALA A 127 5.23 -8.76 15.57
C ALA A 127 4.87 -7.28 15.80
N ASN A 128 3.66 -6.85 15.43
CA ASN A 128 3.18 -5.49 15.71
C ASN A 128 3.16 -5.20 17.22
N ARG A 129 2.67 -6.15 18.01
CA ARG A 129 2.58 -6.07 19.47
C ARG A 129 3.94 -5.91 20.11
N GLY A 130 4.94 -6.68 19.68
CA GLY A 130 6.31 -6.57 20.16
C GLY A 130 6.89 -5.17 19.99
N ALA A 131 6.74 -4.59 18.79
CA ALA A 131 7.21 -3.23 18.51
C ALA A 131 6.40 -2.15 19.24
N PHE A 132 5.08 -2.33 19.32
CA PHE A 132 4.18 -1.40 20.01
C PHE A 132 4.48 -1.33 21.51
N GLU A 133 4.68 -2.48 22.16
CA GLU A 133 5.02 -2.56 23.58
C GLU A 133 6.43 -2.01 23.89
N ALA A 134 7.33 -2.02 22.91
CA ALA A 134 8.62 -1.32 22.98
C ALA A 134 8.50 0.21 22.80
N GLY A 135 7.29 0.74 22.55
CA GLY A 135 7.05 2.17 22.32
C GLY A 135 7.62 2.67 20.99
N LYS A 136 7.74 1.79 19.98
CA LYS A 136 8.33 2.09 18.68
C LYS A 136 7.31 2.00 17.55
N VAL A 137 7.74 2.37 16.35
CA VAL A 137 6.89 2.38 15.17
C VAL A 137 6.50 0.94 14.79
N SER A 138 5.20 0.72 14.76
CA SER A 138 4.54 -0.50 14.33
C SER A 138 3.51 -0.16 13.24
N VAL A 139 3.70 -0.68 12.04
CA VAL A 139 2.89 -0.39 10.84
C VAL A 139 2.05 -1.62 10.49
N GLY A 140 0.76 -1.40 10.24
CA GLY A 140 -0.11 -2.39 9.62
C GLY A 140 -0.54 -1.94 8.22
N CYS A 141 -0.12 -2.69 7.21
CA CYS A 141 -0.62 -2.57 5.84
C CYS A 141 -1.76 -3.57 5.66
N ASN A 142 -2.98 -3.18 6.05
CA ASN A 142 -4.19 -4.00 5.99
C ASN A 142 -4.69 -4.13 4.54
N ILE A 143 -5.53 -5.14 4.28
CA ILE A 143 -6.14 -5.38 2.96
C ILE A 143 -7.63 -5.63 3.10
N GLU A 144 -8.44 -5.05 2.22
CA GLU A 144 -9.87 -5.32 2.13
C GLU A 144 -10.10 -6.78 1.68
N LEU A 145 -10.82 -7.56 2.47
CA LEU A 145 -11.19 -8.94 2.20
C LEU A 145 -12.71 -9.11 2.36
N PRO A 146 -13.33 -10.08 1.65
CA PRO A 146 -14.76 -10.32 1.74
C PRO A 146 -15.23 -10.82 3.12
N PHE A 147 -14.31 -11.30 3.94
CA PHE A 147 -14.56 -11.67 5.33
C PHE A 147 -13.77 -10.71 6.22
N GLU A 148 -14.38 -10.30 7.34
CA GLU A 148 -13.85 -9.27 8.22
C GLU A 148 -12.52 -9.70 8.86
N GLN A 149 -11.41 -9.27 8.25
CA GLN A 149 -10.11 -9.25 8.91
C GLN A 149 -10.02 -7.92 9.66
N SER A 150 -10.24 -7.96 10.98
CA SER A 150 -10.04 -6.79 11.82
C SER A 150 -8.55 -6.46 11.91
N ALA A 151 -8.21 -5.18 11.74
CA ALA A 151 -6.87 -4.69 11.99
C ALA A 151 -6.52 -4.89 13.46
N ASN A 152 -5.34 -5.46 13.74
CA ASN A 152 -4.92 -5.65 15.12
C ASN A 152 -4.68 -4.30 15.84
N PRO A 153 -4.86 -4.23 17.18
CA PRO A 153 -4.82 -2.97 17.92
C PRO A 153 -3.41 -2.42 18.16
N PHE A 154 -2.36 -3.11 17.71
CA PHE A 154 -0.96 -2.77 18.02
C PHE A 154 -0.27 -2.01 16.89
N GLN A 155 -1.02 -1.22 16.12
CA GLN A 155 -0.55 -0.45 14.98
C GLN A 155 -0.46 1.03 15.34
N THR A 156 0.75 1.60 15.30
CA THR A 156 0.98 3.06 15.40
C THR A 156 0.65 3.80 14.11
N LYS A 157 0.78 3.11 12.97
CA LYS A 157 0.35 3.57 11.63
C LYS A 157 -0.46 2.45 11.00
N SER A 158 -1.68 2.76 10.57
CA SER A 158 -2.59 1.80 9.96
C SER A 158 -3.00 2.29 8.58
N LEU A 159 -2.73 1.48 7.56
CA LEU A 159 -3.12 1.74 6.18
C LEU A 159 -4.03 0.61 5.72
N THR A 160 -5.05 0.92 4.94
CA THR A 160 -5.95 -0.09 4.36
C THR A 160 -5.90 0.02 2.85
N PHE A 161 -5.48 -1.06 2.20
CA PHE A 161 -5.39 -1.17 0.75
C PHE A 161 -6.58 -1.96 0.20
N LYS A 162 -6.95 -1.70 -1.06
CA LYS A 162 -7.88 -2.55 -1.82
C LYS A 162 -7.14 -3.37 -2.86
N TYR A 163 -6.01 -2.88 -3.35
CA TYR A 163 -5.23 -3.52 -4.40
C TYR A 163 -3.99 -4.22 -3.81
N PHE A 164 -3.96 -5.55 -3.91
CA PHE A 164 -2.86 -6.38 -3.41
C PHE A 164 -1.47 -5.92 -3.89
N PHE A 165 -1.33 -5.58 -5.18
CA PHE A 165 -0.04 -5.20 -5.75
C PHE A 165 0.47 -3.83 -5.23
N VAL A 166 -0.44 -2.92 -4.87
CA VAL A 166 -0.05 -1.64 -4.24
C VAL A 166 0.51 -1.93 -2.85
N ARG A 167 -0.20 -2.76 -2.07
CA ARG A 167 0.24 -3.21 -0.74
C ARG A 167 1.60 -3.91 -0.78
N LYS A 168 1.80 -4.85 -1.71
CA LYS A 168 3.08 -5.55 -1.93
C LYS A 168 4.22 -4.59 -2.21
N THR A 169 3.97 -3.56 -3.03
CA THR A 169 4.95 -2.51 -3.30
C THR A 169 5.38 -1.80 -2.02
N MET A 170 4.46 -1.58 -1.07
CA MET A 170 4.80 -0.94 0.20
C MET A 170 5.70 -1.81 1.07
N PHE A 171 5.47 -3.13 1.12
CA PHE A 171 6.34 -4.03 1.87
C PHE A 171 7.77 -4.03 1.32
N ILE A 172 7.93 -4.14 0.01
CA ILE A 172 9.26 -4.14 -0.61
C ILE A 172 9.94 -2.77 -0.49
N LYS A 173 9.23 -1.68 -0.83
CA LYS A 173 9.83 -0.33 -0.89
C LYS A 173 10.28 0.20 0.47
N TYR A 174 9.50 -0.06 1.51
CA TYR A 174 9.74 0.50 2.84
C TYR A 174 10.40 -0.47 3.81
N SER A 175 10.81 -1.65 3.34
CA SER A 175 11.59 -2.59 4.14
C SER A 175 13.03 -2.67 3.66
N ASN A 176 13.91 -3.01 4.60
CA ASN A 176 15.29 -3.36 4.34
C ASN A 176 15.53 -4.87 4.54
N ALA A 177 14.61 -5.56 5.22
CA ALA A 177 14.69 -6.99 5.49
C ALA A 177 13.30 -7.59 5.62
N TYR A 178 13.19 -8.90 5.36
CA TYR A 178 12.02 -9.70 5.67
C TYR A 178 12.33 -10.72 6.78
N VAL A 179 11.40 -10.87 7.72
CA VAL A 179 11.37 -12.00 8.66
C VAL A 179 10.11 -12.80 8.42
N ILE A 180 10.27 -14.09 8.16
CA ILE A 180 9.19 -14.95 7.73
C ILE A 180 9.01 -16.12 8.70
N PHE A 181 7.91 -16.08 9.44
CA PHE A 181 7.46 -17.16 10.30
C PHE A 181 6.60 -18.17 9.53
N PRO A 182 6.34 -19.36 10.11
CA PRO A 182 5.45 -20.35 9.52
C PRO A 182 4.11 -19.77 9.07
N GLY A 183 3.70 -20.06 7.83
CA GLY A 183 2.56 -19.40 7.20
C GLY A 183 2.05 -20.06 5.93
N GLY A 184 0.85 -19.68 5.50
CA GLY A 184 0.18 -20.26 4.33
C GLY A 184 0.53 -19.59 3.01
N PHE A 185 -0.41 -19.59 2.07
CA PHE A 185 -0.20 -19.06 0.72
C PHE A 185 0.23 -17.58 0.67
N GLY A 186 -0.38 -16.72 1.48
CA GLY A 186 0.03 -15.31 1.52
C GLY A 186 1.49 -15.13 1.98
N THR A 187 1.95 -15.98 2.90
CA THR A 187 3.35 -15.96 3.35
C THR A 187 4.29 -16.46 2.27
N MET A 188 3.91 -17.53 1.55
CA MET A 188 4.70 -18.06 0.43
C MET A 188 4.81 -17.05 -0.71
N ASP A 189 3.70 -16.36 -1.02
CA ASP A 189 3.64 -15.31 -2.05
C ASP A 189 4.69 -14.22 -1.81
N GLU A 190 4.77 -13.71 -0.58
CA GLU A 190 5.73 -12.67 -0.20
C GLU A 190 7.19 -13.17 -0.17
N ILE A 191 7.44 -14.43 0.24
CA ILE A 191 8.79 -15.02 0.19
C ILE A 191 9.28 -15.09 -1.25
N PHE A 192 8.50 -15.72 -2.14
CA PHE A 192 8.95 -15.95 -3.51
C PHE A 192 9.03 -14.65 -4.32
N GLU A 193 8.19 -13.66 -4.01
CA GLU A 193 8.32 -12.32 -4.59
C GLU A 193 9.65 -11.67 -4.19
N ALA A 194 10.00 -11.67 -2.89
CA ALA A 194 11.26 -11.11 -2.42
C ALA A 194 12.47 -11.83 -3.02
N LEU A 195 12.49 -13.17 -3.00
CA LEU A 195 13.57 -13.96 -3.59
C LEU A 195 13.74 -13.68 -5.09
N THR A 196 12.64 -13.59 -5.84
CA THR A 196 12.66 -13.25 -7.27
C THR A 196 13.23 -11.85 -7.50
N LEU A 197 12.85 -10.86 -6.68
CA LEU A 197 13.34 -9.49 -6.80
C LEU A 197 14.84 -9.39 -6.47
N ILE A 198 15.34 -10.17 -5.51
CA ILE A 198 16.78 -10.24 -5.18
C ILE A 198 17.54 -10.93 -6.31
N GLN A 199 17.08 -12.09 -6.76
CA GLN A 199 17.69 -12.87 -7.84
C GLN A 199 17.82 -12.04 -9.12
N THR A 200 16.78 -11.29 -9.48
CA THR A 200 16.76 -10.40 -10.65
C THR A 200 17.44 -9.05 -10.42
N ARG A 201 18.04 -8.83 -9.24
CA ARG A 201 18.76 -7.61 -8.83
C ARG A 201 17.89 -6.34 -8.88
N LYS A 202 16.57 -6.49 -8.76
CA LYS A 202 15.62 -5.37 -8.64
C LYS A 202 15.67 -4.73 -7.26
N ILE A 203 15.95 -5.53 -6.25
CA ILE A 203 16.41 -5.08 -4.94
C ILE A 203 17.79 -5.67 -4.66
N ARG A 204 18.63 -4.94 -3.93
CA ARG A 204 19.96 -5.39 -3.52
C ARG A 204 20.04 -5.31 -2.01
N ASN A 205 20.76 -6.27 -1.44
CA ASN A 205 21.08 -6.35 -0.02
C ASN A 205 19.83 -6.29 0.87
N PHE A 206 18.99 -7.30 0.69
CA PHE A 206 17.71 -7.43 1.36
C PHE A 206 17.67 -8.79 2.04
N PRO A 207 18.11 -8.91 3.31
CA PRO A 207 18.12 -10.18 4.01
C PRO A 207 16.72 -10.75 4.17
N VAL A 208 16.59 -12.05 3.88
CA VAL A 208 15.35 -12.82 4.08
C VAL A 208 15.61 -13.87 5.14
N VAL A 209 15.00 -13.70 6.31
CA VAL A 209 15.10 -14.64 7.44
C VAL A 209 13.88 -15.56 7.44
N LEU A 210 14.12 -16.87 7.49
CA LEU A 210 13.08 -17.89 7.66
C LEU A 210 13.16 -18.42 9.10
N PHE A 211 12.12 -18.16 9.90
CA PHE A 211 12.02 -18.58 11.28
C PHE A 211 11.29 -19.93 11.40
N GLY A 212 11.82 -20.86 12.20
CA GLY A 212 11.22 -22.18 12.42
C GLY A 212 11.76 -23.19 11.41
N SER A 213 13.02 -23.61 11.58
CA SER A 213 13.77 -24.46 10.65
C SER A 213 13.03 -25.75 10.30
N GLN A 214 12.35 -26.36 11.28
CA GLN A 214 11.57 -27.59 11.08
C GLN A 214 10.40 -27.40 10.11
N TYR A 215 9.75 -26.23 10.11
CA TYR A 215 8.66 -25.91 9.18
C TYR A 215 9.17 -25.77 7.75
N TRP A 216 10.30 -25.08 7.56
CA TRP A 216 10.87 -24.78 6.25
C TRP A 216 11.66 -25.94 5.63
N LYS A 217 12.03 -26.95 6.42
CA LYS A 217 12.84 -28.10 5.98
C LYS A 217 12.32 -28.76 4.71
N GLY A 218 11.01 -28.99 4.61
CA GLY A 218 10.40 -29.62 3.43
C GLY A 218 10.56 -28.76 2.17
N LEU A 219 10.31 -27.46 2.27
CA LEU A 219 10.41 -26.53 1.16
C LEU A 219 11.87 -26.38 0.69
N VAL A 220 12.80 -26.18 1.62
CA VAL A 220 14.24 -26.06 1.31
C VAL A 220 14.77 -27.35 0.70
N SER A 221 14.33 -28.51 1.20
CA SER A 221 14.68 -29.80 0.61
C SER A 221 14.21 -29.87 -0.85
N TRP A 222 12.97 -29.50 -1.15
CA TRP A 222 12.45 -29.52 -2.52
C TRP A 222 13.17 -28.52 -3.44
N MET A 223 13.44 -27.30 -2.98
CA MET A 223 14.23 -26.33 -3.75
C MET A 223 15.62 -26.88 -4.10
N THR A 224 16.24 -27.61 -3.17
CA THR A 224 17.57 -28.19 -3.38
C THR A 224 17.52 -29.45 -4.26
N SER A 225 16.61 -30.38 -3.99
CA SER A 225 16.54 -31.68 -4.68
C SER A 225 15.90 -31.60 -6.06
N THR A 226 15.08 -30.59 -6.31
CA THR A 226 14.30 -30.46 -7.54
C THR A 226 14.66 -29.19 -8.28
N MET A 227 14.39 -27.99 -7.76
CA MET A 227 14.62 -26.75 -8.51
C MET A 227 16.09 -26.57 -8.89
N LEU A 228 17.01 -26.76 -7.95
CA LEU A 228 18.45 -26.65 -8.20
C LEU A 228 18.95 -27.81 -9.09
N HIS A 229 18.53 -29.05 -8.81
CA HIS A 229 18.92 -30.22 -9.61
C HIS A 229 18.48 -30.08 -11.08
N GLU A 230 17.28 -29.56 -11.33
CA GLU A 230 16.74 -29.28 -12.65
C GLU A 230 17.25 -27.96 -13.26
N LYS A 231 18.13 -27.24 -12.57
CA LYS A 231 18.75 -25.97 -13.02
C LYS A 231 17.76 -24.83 -13.23
N ASN A 232 16.66 -24.82 -12.48
CA ASN A 232 15.70 -23.71 -12.45
C ASN A 232 16.17 -22.54 -11.55
N ILE A 233 17.16 -22.79 -10.68
CA ILE A 233 17.84 -21.78 -9.83
C ILE A 233 19.34 -22.09 -9.75
N ASN A 234 20.14 -21.12 -9.31
CA ASN A 234 21.56 -21.29 -9.02
C ASN A 234 21.78 -21.68 -7.54
N ALA A 235 22.94 -22.27 -7.23
CA ALA A 235 23.29 -22.65 -5.86
C ALA A 235 23.40 -21.43 -4.93
N GLU A 236 23.80 -20.27 -5.48
CA GLU A 236 23.88 -19.00 -4.77
C GLU A 236 22.50 -18.45 -4.38
N ASP A 237 21.44 -18.79 -5.13
CA ASP A 237 20.08 -18.31 -4.84
C ASP A 237 19.56 -18.88 -3.51
N LEU A 238 20.02 -20.09 -3.12
CA LEU A 238 19.69 -20.68 -1.81
C LEU A 238 20.34 -19.92 -0.64
N ARG A 239 21.44 -19.19 -0.89
CA ARG A 239 22.13 -18.39 0.14
C ARG A 239 21.42 -17.07 0.42
N LEU A 240 20.35 -16.76 -0.31
CA LEU A 240 19.52 -15.58 -0.06
C LEU A 240 18.69 -15.70 1.22
N MET A 241 18.54 -16.93 1.76
CA MET A 241 17.73 -17.22 2.94
C MET A 241 18.61 -17.56 4.14
N HIS A 242 18.32 -16.93 5.27
CA HIS A 242 18.90 -17.27 6.57
C HIS A 242 17.87 -18.03 7.41
N LEU A 243 18.14 -19.30 7.74
CA LEU A 243 17.24 -20.12 8.54
C LEU A 243 17.64 -20.06 10.01
N THR A 244 16.67 -19.83 10.90
CA THR A 244 16.92 -19.77 12.34
C THR A 244 15.70 -20.17 13.17
N ASP A 245 15.96 -20.52 14.44
CA ASP A 245 14.94 -20.82 15.46
C ASP A 245 15.02 -19.84 16.65
N SER A 246 15.87 -18.80 16.55
CA SER A 246 16.14 -17.85 17.64
C SER A 246 15.80 -16.42 17.23
N PRO A 247 14.92 -15.72 18.00
CA PRO A 247 14.62 -14.31 17.74
C PRO A 247 15.88 -13.44 17.72
N LYS A 248 16.81 -13.72 18.65
CA LYS A 248 18.07 -12.99 18.75
C LYS A 248 18.94 -13.18 17.50
N ASP A 249 19.07 -14.40 17.02
CA ASP A 249 19.87 -14.70 15.82
C ASP A 249 19.29 -14.04 14.56
N ALA A 250 17.95 -14.06 14.42
CA ALA A 250 17.27 -13.32 13.35
C ALA A 250 17.60 -11.82 13.37
N VAL A 251 17.52 -11.20 14.56
CA VAL A 251 17.80 -9.77 14.76
C VAL A 251 19.28 -9.46 14.50
N ASP A 252 20.20 -10.23 15.07
CA ASP A 252 21.64 -10.03 14.92
C ASP A 252 22.05 -10.12 13.44
N PHE A 253 21.49 -11.09 12.70
CA PHE A 253 21.72 -11.23 11.26
C PHE A 253 21.27 -10.00 10.46
N ILE A 254 20.08 -9.48 10.76
CA ILE A 254 19.53 -8.29 10.09
C ILE A 254 20.35 -7.04 10.43
N VAL A 255 20.67 -6.84 11.71
CA VAL A 255 21.50 -5.70 12.17
C VAL A 255 22.84 -5.70 11.45
N LYS A 256 23.54 -6.84 11.48
CA LYS A 256 24.85 -6.99 10.86
C LYS A 256 24.80 -6.70 9.36
N THR A 257 23.86 -7.31 8.64
CA THR A 257 23.72 -7.13 7.18
C THR A 257 23.43 -5.67 6.83
N PHE A 258 22.56 -5.01 7.61
CA PHE A 258 22.21 -3.61 7.41
C PHE A 258 23.38 -2.64 7.69
N GLU A 259 24.22 -2.95 8.67
CA GLU A 259 25.43 -2.17 8.98
C GLU A 259 26.50 -2.32 7.89
N GLU A 260 26.77 -3.56 7.45
CA GLU A 260 27.71 -3.85 6.35
C GLU A 260 27.31 -3.12 5.06
N ASP A 261 26.01 -3.03 4.75
CA ASP A 261 25.53 -2.27 3.60
C ASP A 261 25.80 -0.78 3.70
N LYS A 262 25.61 -0.20 4.88
CA LYS A 262 25.87 1.22 5.10
C LYS A 262 27.37 1.53 4.92
N GLU A 263 28.24 0.67 5.42
CA GLU A 263 29.69 0.80 5.25
C GLU A 263 30.09 0.67 3.78
N ASN A 264 29.60 -0.36 3.09
CA ASN A 264 29.86 -0.59 1.67
C ASN A 264 29.31 0.55 0.79
N GLY A 265 28.16 1.13 1.16
CA GLY A 265 27.58 2.30 0.50
C GLY A 265 28.46 3.54 0.65
N LYS A 266 28.95 3.82 1.87
CA LYS A 266 29.87 4.93 2.15
C LYS A 266 31.17 4.82 1.36
N LEU A 267 31.79 3.64 1.36
CA LEU A 267 33.04 3.37 0.62
C LEU A 267 32.89 3.58 -0.90
N LYS A 268 31.73 3.26 -1.48
CA LYS A 268 31.45 3.52 -2.90
C LYS A 268 31.25 5.00 -3.22
N THR A 269 30.66 5.78 -2.30
CA THR A 269 30.53 7.23 -2.47
C THR A 269 31.85 7.98 -2.27
N GLU A 270 32.77 7.45 -1.47
CA GLU A 270 34.09 8.05 -1.25
C GLU A 270 35.08 7.72 -2.38
N ASN A 271 35.06 6.50 -2.91
CA ASN A 271 35.92 6.07 -4.04
C ASN A 271 35.38 6.46 -5.43
N GLY A 272 34.21 7.10 -5.49
CA GLY A 272 33.55 7.54 -6.73
C GLY A 272 33.69 9.03 -7.03
N LYS A 273 34.62 9.74 -6.37
CA LYS A 273 35.02 11.12 -6.67
C LYS A 273 36.38 11.17 -7.35
#